data_AF-A0A327MP25-F1
#
_entry.id   AF-A0A327MP25-F1
#
_cell.length_a   1.000
_cell.length_b   1.000
_cell.length_c   1.000
_cell.angle_alpha   90.00
_cell.angle_beta   90.00
_cell.angle_gamma   90.00
#
_symmetry.space_group_name_H-M   'P 1'
#
loop_
_entity.id
_entity.type
_entity.pdbx_description
1 polymer ?
#
loop_
_entity_poly.entity_id
_entity_poly.type
_entity_poly.pdbx_seq_one_letter_code
_entity_poly.pdbx_strand_id
1 'polypeptide(L)'
;MAVPAQARSFSKNQCVTGLRAAVSILEKWQATGDQACRILRISRSTYTRARQRDPDWAVALDADQMQRISFVLNIHATLRLVFDNPDNVYGFASMANDNEFFNGRSPLEIMAQGDMISLYETFRRIDMLRGAQW
;
A
#
# COMPACT_ATOMS: atom_id res chain seq x y z
N MET A 1 23.75 -29.16 -0.29
CA MET A 1 23.85 -28.04 -1.25
C MET A 1 22.61 -27.18 -1.08
N ALA A 2 22.75 -25.94 -0.62
CA ALA A 2 21.62 -25.01 -0.49
C ALA A 2 21.29 -24.45 -1.86
N VAL A 3 20.04 -24.62 -2.31
CA VAL A 3 19.54 -23.98 -3.53
C VAL A 3 19.47 -22.48 -3.23
N PRO A 4 20.14 -21.60 -4.00
CA PRO A 4 19.99 -20.17 -3.79
C PRO A 4 18.52 -19.82 -4.05
N ALA A 5 17.86 -19.20 -3.07
CA ALA A 5 16.51 -18.68 -3.23
C ALA A 5 16.52 -17.67 -4.38
N GLN A 6 16.00 -18.06 -5.54
CA GLN A 6 15.96 -17.20 -6.70
C GLN A 6 15.07 -16.00 -6.36
N ALA A 7 15.65 -14.80 -6.34
CA ALA A 7 14.90 -13.57 -6.15
C ALA A 7 13.79 -13.54 -7.22
N ARG A 8 12.54 -13.54 -6.78
CA ARG A 8 11.37 -13.58 -7.67
C ARG A 8 11.42 -12.33 -8.54
N SER A 9 11.72 -12.49 -9.83
CA SER A 9 11.73 -11.37 -10.77
C SER A 9 10.31 -11.10 -11.23
N PHE A 10 9.84 -9.85 -11.08
CA PHE A 10 8.54 -9.42 -11.55
C PHE A 10 8.65 -8.93 -12.99
N SER A 11 7.67 -9.28 -13.83
CA SER A 11 7.61 -8.75 -15.19
C SER A 11 7.29 -7.26 -15.18
N LYS A 12 7.72 -6.53 -16.22
CA LYS A 12 7.40 -5.10 -16.35
C LYS A 12 5.88 -4.83 -16.30
N ASN A 13 5.07 -5.73 -16.87
CA ASN A 13 3.62 -5.62 -16.82
C ASN A 13 3.08 -5.79 -15.39
N GLN A 14 3.60 -6.76 -14.62
CA GLN A 14 3.25 -6.92 -13.20
C GLN A 14 3.60 -5.68 -12.38
N CYS A 15 4.78 -5.09 -12.61
CA CYS A 15 5.21 -3.85 -11.96
C CYS A 15 4.26 -2.69 -12.26
N VAL A 16 3.92 -2.46 -13.54
CA VAL A 16 3.01 -1.38 -13.96
C VAL A 16 1.62 -1.59 -13.37
N THR A 17 1.07 -2.80 -13.49
CA THR A 17 -0.28 -3.12 -13.02
C THR A 17 -0.38 -2.99 -11.50
N GLY A 18 0.56 -3.57 -10.75
CA GLY A 18 0.61 -3.48 -9.30
C GLY A 18 0.76 -2.04 -8.80
N LEU A 19 1.67 -1.27 -9.42
CA LEU A 19 1.88 0.12 -9.06
C LEU A 19 0.64 0.98 -9.32
N ARG A 20 -0.01 0.81 -10.48
CA ARG A 20 -1.26 1.54 -10.80
C ARG A 20 -2.37 1.22 -9.80
N ALA A 21 -2.51 -0.05 -9.43
CA ALA A 21 -3.51 -0.47 -8.44
C ALA A 21 -3.23 0.16 -7.07
N ALA A 22 -1.98 0.08 -6.59
CA ALA A 22 -1.59 0.68 -5.30
C ALA A 22 -1.77 2.20 -5.29
N VAL A 23 -1.35 2.91 -6.35
CA VAL A 23 -1.57 4.35 -6.48
C VAL A 23 -3.06 4.69 -6.45
N SER A 24 -3.90 3.94 -7.16
CA SER A 24 -5.35 4.19 -7.17
C SER A 24 -5.99 3.99 -5.81
N ILE A 25 -5.53 3.00 -5.03
CA ILE A 25 -6.01 2.76 -3.66
C ILE A 25 -5.60 3.91 -2.75
N LEU A 26 -4.33 4.32 -2.80
CA LEU A 26 -3.82 5.43 -1.99
C LEU A 26 -4.56 6.74 -2.30
N GLU A 27 -4.89 7.01 -3.56
CA GLU A 27 -5.72 8.16 -3.95
C GLU A 27 -7.13 8.10 -3.34
N LYS A 28 -7.76 6.92 -3.33
CA LYS A 28 -9.08 6.76 -2.71
C LYS A 28 -9.03 6.91 -1.19
N TRP A 29 -7.92 6.53 -0.56
CA TRP A 29 -7.61 6.83 0.85
C TRP A 29 -7.18 8.28 1.09
N GLN A 30 -7.30 9.16 0.08
CA GLN A 30 -6.94 10.58 0.17
C GLN A 30 -5.46 10.85 0.47
N ALA A 31 -4.57 9.92 0.09
CA ALA A 31 -3.14 10.15 0.18
C ALA A 31 -2.68 11.28 -0.75
N THR A 32 -1.94 12.23 -0.20
CA THR A 32 -1.20 13.19 -1.01
C THR A 32 -0.16 12.47 -1.87
N GLY A 33 0.24 13.08 -2.99
CA GLY A 33 1.27 12.49 -3.85
C GLY A 33 2.59 12.26 -3.12
N ASP A 34 2.92 13.08 -2.11
CA ASP A 34 4.15 12.92 -1.33
C ASP A 34 4.04 11.75 -0.35
N GLN A 35 2.89 11.57 0.29
CA GLN A 35 2.62 10.37 1.10
C GLN A 35 2.70 9.12 0.23
N ALA A 36 2.08 9.11 -0.96
CA ALA A 36 2.13 7.96 -1.86
C ALA A 36 3.56 7.63 -2.32
N CYS A 37 4.37 8.65 -2.66
CA CYS A 37 5.78 8.48 -3.00
C CYS A 37 6.59 7.88 -1.84
N ARG A 38 6.37 8.35 -0.59
CA ARG A 38 7.05 7.82 0.59
C ARG A 38 6.65 6.37 0.89
N ILE A 39 5.34 6.08 0.88
CA ILE A 39 4.80 4.74 1.16
C ILE A 39 5.36 3.71 0.17
N LEU A 40 5.32 4.04 -1.12
CA LEU A 40 5.72 3.13 -2.20
C LEU A 40 7.23 3.18 -2.52
N ARG A 41 7.98 4.10 -1.91
CA ARG A 41 9.39 4.40 -2.23
C ARG A 41 9.62 4.61 -3.72
N ILE A 42 8.83 5.50 -4.32
CA ILE A 42 8.92 5.87 -5.74
C ILE A 42 9.13 7.37 -5.90
N SER A 43 9.71 7.78 -7.02
CA SER A 43 9.83 9.20 -7.37
C SER A 43 8.48 9.82 -7.72
N ARG A 44 8.41 11.15 -7.66
CA ARG A 44 7.24 11.91 -8.11
C ARG A 44 6.94 11.71 -9.60
N SER A 45 7.97 11.52 -10.42
CA SER A 45 7.81 11.24 -11.85
C SER A 45 7.17 9.87 -12.09
N THR A 46 7.61 8.83 -11.37
CA THR A 46 7.00 7.49 -11.42
C THR A 46 5.56 7.51 -10.94
N TYR A 47 5.26 8.21 -9.84
CA TYR A 47 3.89 8.42 -9.37
C TYR A 47 3.01 9.10 -10.44
N THR A 48 3.50 10.18 -11.04
CA THR A 48 2.76 10.92 -12.08
C THR A 48 2.50 10.06 -13.32
N ARG A 49 3.50 9.31 -13.80
CA ARG A 49 3.36 8.39 -14.94
C ARG A 49 2.38 7.25 -14.64
N ALA A 50 2.39 6.71 -13.42
CA ALA A 50 1.43 5.68 -13.02
C ALA A 50 -0.02 6.18 -13.13
N ARG A 51 -0.28 7.43 -12.74
CA ARG A 51 -1.62 8.05 -12.82
C ARG A 51 -2.10 8.32 -14.24
N GLN A 52 -1.18 8.63 -15.16
CA GLN A 52 -1.52 8.92 -16.56
C GLN A 52 -2.08 7.69 -17.30
N ARG A 53 -1.84 6.47 -16.79
CA ARG A 53 -2.36 5.21 -17.36
C ARG A 53 -2.01 4.98 -18.83
N ASP A 54 -0.90 5.54 -19.30
CA ASP A 54 -0.33 5.33 -20.63
C ASP A 54 -0.09 3.83 -20.93
N PRO A 55 -0.76 3.21 -21.92
CA PRO A 55 -0.66 1.77 -22.17
C PRO A 55 0.76 1.30 -22.49
N ASP A 56 1.61 2.15 -23.05
CA ASP A 56 2.98 1.80 -23.46
C ASP A 56 4.02 2.04 -22.36
N TRP A 57 3.60 2.62 -21.23
CA TRP A 57 4.50 2.90 -20.13
C TRP A 57 4.93 1.62 -19.40
N ALA A 58 6.24 1.47 -19.25
CA ALA A 58 6.86 0.40 -18.48
C ALA A 58 7.71 0.94 -17.34
N VAL A 59 7.71 0.22 -16.22
CA VAL A 59 8.57 0.50 -15.07
C VAL A 59 9.16 -0.81 -14.54
N ALA A 60 10.43 -0.77 -14.14
CA ALA A 60 11.05 -1.81 -13.35
C ALA A 60 10.99 -1.39 -11.89
N LEU A 61 10.54 -2.28 -11.02
CA LEU A 61 10.46 -2.07 -9.58
C LEU A 61 11.29 -3.14 -8.90
N ASP A 62 11.99 -2.77 -7.84
CA ASP A 62 12.73 -3.73 -7.03
C ASP A 62 11.83 -4.48 -6.04
N ALA A 63 12.40 -5.46 -5.35
CA ALA A 63 11.67 -6.31 -4.43
C ALA A 63 11.03 -5.52 -3.27
N ASP A 64 11.69 -4.48 -2.77
CA ASP A 64 11.15 -3.64 -1.68
C ASP A 64 9.94 -2.82 -2.15
N GLN A 65 10.00 -2.24 -3.36
CA GLN A 65 8.85 -1.53 -3.95
C GLN A 65 7.67 -2.48 -4.20
N MET A 66 7.93 -3.69 -4.71
CA MET A 66 6.88 -4.69 -4.93
C MET A 66 6.28 -5.20 -3.61
N GLN A 67 7.08 -5.30 -2.55
CA GLN A 67 6.61 -5.63 -1.21
C GLN A 67 5.70 -4.52 -0.65
N ARG A 68 6.09 -3.24 -0.81
CA ARG A 68 5.27 -2.08 -0.41
C ARG A 68 3.92 -2.05 -1.13
N ILE A 69 3.94 -2.27 -2.44
CA ILE A 69 2.72 -2.43 -3.25
C ILE A 69 1.85 -3.55 -2.69
N SER A 70 2.44 -4.71 -2.39
CA SER A 70 1.71 -5.86 -1.83
C SER A 70 1.03 -5.53 -0.49
N PHE A 71 1.69 -4.77 0.39
CA PHE A 71 1.06 -4.34 1.65
C PHE A 71 -0.13 -3.42 1.41
N VAL A 72 -0.02 -2.43 0.53
CA VAL A 72 -1.15 -1.53 0.20
C VAL A 72 -2.34 -2.33 -0.35
N LEU A 73 -2.08 -3.28 -1.27
CA LEU A 73 -3.13 -4.14 -1.83
C LEU A 73 -3.79 -5.01 -0.75
N ASN A 74 -2.99 -5.61 0.13
CA ASN A 74 -3.51 -6.48 1.19
C ASN A 74 -4.28 -5.71 2.27
N ILE A 75 -3.83 -4.52 2.66
CA ILE A 75 -4.59 -3.63 3.56
C ILE A 75 -5.97 -3.35 2.93
N HIS A 76 -6.02 -2.97 1.66
CA HIS A 76 -7.30 -2.70 0.99
C HIS A 76 -8.19 -3.94 0.90
N ALA A 77 -7.61 -5.10 0.58
CA ALA A 77 -8.34 -6.37 0.55
C ALA A 77 -8.93 -6.71 1.92
N THR A 78 -8.17 -6.53 3.01
CA THR A 78 -8.64 -6.75 4.37
C THR A 78 -9.76 -5.77 4.74
N LEU A 79 -9.61 -4.47 4.46
CA LEU A 79 -10.66 -3.49 4.75
C LEU A 79 -11.98 -3.83 4.03
N ARG A 80 -11.91 -4.35 2.79
CA ARG A 80 -13.08 -4.82 2.04
C ARG A 80 -13.76 -6.07 2.61
N LEU A 81 -13.04 -6.85 3.43
CA LEU A 81 -13.60 -8.01 4.12
C LEU A 81 -14.18 -7.62 5.49
N VAL A 82 -13.60 -6.62 6.12
CA VAL A 82 -14.00 -6.15 7.46
C VAL A 82 -15.22 -5.23 7.38
N PHE A 83 -15.34 -4.41 6.34
CA PHE A 83 -16.41 -3.42 6.21
C PHE A 83 -17.33 -3.69 5.02
N ASP A 84 -18.63 -3.70 5.29
CA ASP A 84 -19.66 -3.74 4.24
C ASP A 84 -19.89 -2.38 3.57
N ASN A 85 -19.70 -1.28 4.33
CA ASN A 85 -19.87 0.08 3.82
C ASN A 85 -18.63 0.53 3.02
N PRO A 86 -18.76 0.86 1.72
CA PRO A 86 -17.65 1.39 0.91
C PRO A 86 -16.99 2.64 1.50
N ASP A 87 -17.73 3.49 2.19
CA ASP A 87 -17.17 4.70 2.81
C ASP A 87 -16.17 4.33 3.92
N ASN A 88 -16.42 3.26 4.67
CA ASN A 88 -15.48 2.77 5.68
C ASN A 88 -14.24 2.13 5.04
N VAL A 89 -14.41 1.40 3.92
CA VAL A 89 -13.29 0.80 3.18
C VAL A 89 -12.28 1.85 2.72
N TYR A 90 -12.75 3.02 2.30
CA TYR A 90 -11.88 4.09 1.79
C TYR A 90 -11.55 5.16 2.85
N GLY A 91 -12.42 5.38 3.83
CA GLY A 91 -12.23 6.38 4.88
C GLY A 91 -11.33 5.93 6.03
N PHE A 92 -11.29 4.63 6.34
CA PHE A 92 -10.56 4.12 7.51
C PHE A 92 -9.08 4.49 7.50
N ALA A 93 -8.41 4.39 6.35
CA ALA A 93 -6.98 4.67 6.25
C ALA A 93 -6.63 6.14 6.54
N SER A 94 -7.54 7.07 6.27
CA SER A 94 -7.38 8.51 6.50
C SER A 94 -7.92 9.00 7.85
N MET A 95 -8.71 8.18 8.55
CA MET A 95 -9.32 8.55 9.81
C MET A 95 -8.30 8.42 10.95
N ALA A 96 -8.31 9.39 11.88
CA ALA A 96 -7.55 9.30 13.11
C ALA A 96 -7.93 8.01 13.86
N ASN A 97 -6.92 7.32 14.39
CA ASN A 97 -7.12 6.07 15.09
C ASN A 97 -6.48 6.15 16.49
N ASP A 98 -7.33 6.05 17.52
CA ASP A 98 -6.92 6.19 18.92
C ASP A 98 -6.46 4.88 19.55
N ASN A 99 -6.42 3.78 18.78
CA ASN A 99 -5.79 2.56 19.27
C ASN A 99 -4.31 2.83 19.59
N GLU A 100 -3.79 2.16 20.63
CA GLU A 100 -2.47 2.42 21.23
C GLU A 100 -1.32 2.55 20.22
N PHE A 101 -1.33 1.75 19.16
CA PHE A 101 -0.29 1.83 18.12
C PHE A 101 -0.36 3.08 17.24
N PHE A 102 -1.57 3.53 16.93
CA PHE A 102 -1.79 4.67 16.07
C PHE A 102 -1.71 5.99 16.85
N ASN A 103 -2.03 5.97 18.15
CA ASN A 103 -1.87 7.08 19.09
C ASN A 103 -2.43 8.41 18.54
N GLY A 104 -3.65 8.36 18.00
CA GLY A 104 -4.36 9.50 17.42
C GLY A 104 -3.97 9.82 15.97
N ARG A 105 -2.98 9.13 15.38
CA ARG A 105 -2.61 9.26 13.97
C ARG A 105 -3.45 8.32 13.11
N SER A 106 -3.66 8.68 11.86
CA SER A 106 -4.27 7.79 10.88
C SER A 106 -3.30 6.70 10.42
N PRO A 107 -3.80 5.53 9.98
CA PRO A 107 -2.97 4.52 9.32
C PRO A 107 -2.13 5.09 8.17
N LEU A 108 -2.70 6.00 7.39
CA LEU A 108 -2.02 6.66 6.28
C LEU A 108 -0.82 7.50 6.75
N GLU A 109 -0.97 8.25 7.85
CA GLU A 109 0.14 9.04 8.40
C GLU A 109 1.27 8.16 8.93
N ILE A 110 0.95 7.00 9.52
CA ILE A 110 1.96 6.03 9.95
C ILE A 110 2.71 5.48 8.74
N MET A 111 2.00 4.98 7.72
CA MET A 111 2.63 4.44 6.51
C MET A 111 3.49 5.50 5.79
N ALA A 112 3.06 6.77 5.81
CA ALA A 112 3.76 7.87 5.16
C ALA A 112 5.08 8.31 5.83
N GLN A 113 5.46 7.71 6.96
CA GLN A 113 6.82 7.83 7.50
C GLN A 113 7.86 7.25 6.54
N GLY A 114 7.45 6.29 5.70
CA GLY A 114 8.24 5.78 4.56
C GLY A 114 9.14 4.59 4.89
N ASP A 115 9.38 4.29 6.16
CA ASP A 115 10.08 3.07 6.55
C ASP A 115 9.19 1.83 6.38
N MET A 116 9.82 0.68 6.13
CA MET A 116 9.08 -0.57 5.88
C MET A 116 8.37 -1.08 7.14
N ILE A 117 8.92 -0.81 8.32
CA ILE A 117 8.38 -1.30 9.60
C ILE A 117 7.02 -0.66 9.86
N SER A 118 6.90 0.66 9.71
CA SER A 118 5.63 1.38 9.84
C SER A 118 4.55 0.85 8.89
N LEU A 119 4.91 0.56 7.64
CA LEU A 119 3.98 -0.02 6.67
C LEU A 119 3.56 -1.45 7.06
N TYR A 120 4.51 -2.28 7.45
CA TYR A 120 4.26 -3.66 7.86
C TYR A 120 3.40 -3.73 9.14
N GLU A 121 3.71 -2.94 10.16
CA GLU A 121 2.94 -2.90 11.40
C GLU A 121 1.52 -2.39 11.14
N THR A 122 1.35 -1.38 10.29
CA THR A 122 0.02 -0.92 9.86
C THR A 122 -0.76 -2.06 9.21
N PHE A 123 -0.15 -2.79 8.27
CA PHE A 123 -0.75 -3.97 7.67
C PHE A 123 -1.13 -5.02 8.73
N ARG A 124 -0.21 -5.40 9.63
CA ARG A 124 -0.47 -6.40 10.67
C ARG A 124 -1.65 -6.03 11.56
N ARG A 125 -1.72 -4.78 12.02
CA ARG A 125 -2.82 -4.33 12.89
C ARG A 125 -4.16 -4.34 12.18
N ILE A 126 -4.19 -3.96 10.91
CA ILE A 126 -5.42 -4.03 10.10
C ILE A 126 -5.79 -5.50 9.81
N ASP A 127 -4.82 -6.36 9.54
CA ASP A 127 -5.05 -7.79 9.30
C ASP A 127 -5.63 -8.52 10.52
N MET A 128 -5.24 -8.12 11.74
CA MET A 128 -5.82 -8.64 12.98
C MET A 128 -7.34 -8.36 13.10
N LEU A 129 -7.87 -7.32 12.44
CA LEU A 129 -9.31 -7.04 12.43
C LEU A 129 -10.12 -8.19 11.80
N ARG A 130 -9.49 -9.02 10.96
CA ARG A 130 -10.13 -10.21 10.37
C ARG A 130 -10.45 -11.27 11.41
N GLY A 131 -9.59 -11.43 12.42
CA GLY A 131 -9.74 -12.41 13.48
C GLY A 131 -10.49 -11.89 14.72
N ALA A 132 -10.65 -10.57 14.82
CA ALA A 132 -11.40 -9.91 15.88
C ALA A 132 -12.91 -9.78 15.57
N GLN A 133 -13.41 -10.50 14.56
CA GLN A 133 -14.86 -10.53 14.27
C GLN A 133 -15.61 -11.28 15.39
N TRP A 134 -16.26 -10.49 16.24
CA TRP A 134 -17.52 -10.70 16.97
C TRP A 134 -17.67 -11.98 17.82
#